data_AF-A0A1V3MYK5-F1
#
_entry.id   AF-A0A1V3MYK5-F1
#
_cell.length_a   1.000
_cell.length_b   1.000
_cell.length_c   1.000
_cell.angle_alpha   90.00
_cell.angle_beta   90.00
_cell.angle_gamma   90.00
#
_symmetry.space_group_name_H-M   'P 1'
#
loop_
_entity.id
_entity.type
_entity.pdbx_description
1 polymer ?
#
loop_
_entity_poly.entity_id
_entity_poly.type
_entity_poly.pdbx_seq_one_letter_code
_entity_poly.pdbx_strand_id
1 'polypeptide(L)'
;MRKNLIVLMALAICAVACNSKKENGVPVVNLEALSAIPLDHSIDTLAKGTAFIDVTLPANARIDELSQQELGLLKAAAYRFYRHVSLEDNQYKVDIKDPKSLHIADQVVTAYEQAITNTNHFADSMAKAGQAIQLPVVNAEYLNNLLK
;
A
#
# COMPACT_ATOMS: atom_id res chain seq x y z
N MET A 1 49.69 -25.60 37.60
CA MET A 1 49.36 -24.51 38.53
C MET A 1 48.55 -23.47 37.78
N ARG A 2 47.26 -23.35 38.11
CA ARG A 2 46.34 -22.32 37.58
C ARG A 2 46.59 -21.03 38.36
N LYS A 3 46.75 -19.90 37.67
CA LYS A 3 46.51 -18.57 38.27
C LYS A 3 45.67 -17.76 37.30
N ASN A 4 44.40 -17.68 37.66
CA ASN A 4 43.40 -16.79 37.11
C ASN A 4 43.84 -15.35 37.42
N LEU A 5 43.80 -14.46 36.42
CA LEU A 5 43.72 -13.03 36.66
C LEU A 5 42.42 -12.53 36.04
N ILE A 6 41.49 -12.21 36.93
CA ILE A 6 40.18 -11.64 36.67
C ILE A 6 40.39 -10.18 36.25
N VAL A 7 39.92 -9.81 35.06
CA VAL A 7 39.69 -8.42 34.69
C VAL A 7 38.18 -8.22 34.56
N LEU A 8 37.61 -7.67 35.62
CA LEU A 8 36.29 -7.06 35.65
C LEU A 8 36.33 -5.79 34.78
N MET A 9 35.55 -5.76 33.70
CA MET A 9 35.19 -4.51 33.05
C MET A 9 33.69 -4.51 32.80
N ALA A 10 32.96 -3.99 33.78
CA ALA A 10 31.61 -3.50 33.60
C ALA A 10 31.67 -2.23 32.74
N LEU A 11 30.97 -2.18 31.62
CA LEU A 11 30.67 -0.92 30.96
C LEU A 11 29.31 -0.97 30.26
N ALA A 12 28.38 -0.26 30.90
CA ALA A 12 27.28 0.51 30.35
C ALA A 12 26.44 -0.09 29.22
N ILE A 13 25.27 -0.55 29.65
CA ILE A 13 24.02 -0.64 28.89
C ILE A 13 23.80 0.68 28.12
N CYS A 14 24.09 0.69 26.82
CA CYS A 14 23.44 1.61 25.91
C CYS A 14 22.24 0.88 25.32
N ALA A 15 21.12 0.94 26.03
CA ALA A 15 19.81 0.75 25.44
C ALA A 15 19.61 1.88 24.43
N VAL A 16 20.13 1.69 23.21
CA VAL A 16 19.61 2.42 22.05
C VAL A 16 18.22 1.85 21.86
N ALA A 17 17.25 2.47 22.54
CA ALA A 17 15.87 2.43 22.10
C ALA A 17 15.88 2.92 20.66
N CYS A 18 15.90 1.98 19.71
CA CYS A 18 15.35 2.20 18.38
C CYS A 18 13.89 2.53 18.61
N ASN A 19 13.62 3.81 18.87
CA ASN A 19 12.31 4.38 18.80
C ASN A 19 12.00 4.48 17.31
N SER A 20 11.75 3.33 16.67
CA SER A 20 11.08 3.29 15.39
C SER A 20 9.70 3.86 15.68
N LYS A 21 9.56 5.17 15.45
CA LYS A 21 8.27 5.81 15.23
C LYS A 21 7.48 4.83 14.38
N LYS A 22 6.40 4.30 14.94
CA LYS A 22 5.35 3.68 14.13
C LYS A 22 4.80 4.82 13.30
N GLU A 23 5.39 5.03 12.13
CA GLU A 23 4.69 5.70 11.06
C GLU A 23 3.38 4.95 10.93
N ASN A 24 2.27 5.68 11.10
CA ASN A 24 0.96 5.15 10.82
C ASN A 24 0.93 4.90 9.33
N GLY A 25 1.43 3.73 8.94
CA GLY A 25 1.46 3.30 7.56
C GLY A 25 0.01 3.14 7.13
N VAL A 26 -0.40 3.94 6.16
CA VAL A 26 -1.39 3.46 5.21
C VAL A 26 -0.89 2.08 4.78
N PRO A 27 -1.68 1.01 4.97
CA PRO A 27 -1.24 -0.33 4.61
C PRO A 27 -0.74 -0.28 3.18
N VAL A 28 0.45 -0.85 2.93
CA VAL A 28 0.91 -1.13 1.57
C VAL A 28 -0.27 -1.77 0.88
N VAL A 29 -0.88 -1.06 -0.09
CA VAL A 29 -2.05 -1.57 -0.78
C VAL A 29 -1.53 -2.72 -1.63
N ASN A 30 -1.64 -3.92 -1.09
CA ASN A 30 -1.36 -5.12 -1.82
C ASN A 30 -2.47 -5.23 -2.87
N LEU A 31 -2.13 -4.85 -4.11
CA LEU A 31 -3.05 -4.84 -5.23
C LEU A 31 -3.73 -6.21 -5.36
N GLU A 32 -2.98 -7.30 -5.26
CA GLU A 32 -3.50 -8.66 -5.34
C GLU A 32 -4.55 -8.91 -4.26
N ALA A 33 -4.23 -8.58 -3.00
CA ALA A 33 -5.15 -8.76 -1.87
C ALA A 33 -6.45 -7.96 -2.04
N LEU A 34 -6.36 -6.72 -2.55
CA LEU A 34 -7.55 -5.90 -2.77
C LEU A 34 -8.43 -6.46 -3.90
N SER A 35 -7.84 -6.90 -5.01
CA SER A 35 -8.60 -7.45 -6.14
C SER A 35 -9.18 -8.84 -5.87
N ALA A 36 -8.62 -9.59 -4.91
CA ALA A 36 -9.02 -10.97 -4.62
C ALA A 36 -10.27 -11.08 -3.72
N ILE A 37 -10.61 -10.04 -2.95
CA ILE A 37 -11.76 -10.08 -2.03
C ILE A 37 -13.03 -9.77 -2.82
N PRO A 38 -14.03 -10.66 -2.94
CA PRO A 38 -15.20 -10.43 -3.77
C PRO A 38 -16.14 -9.38 -3.18
N LEU A 39 -16.86 -8.71 -4.07
CA LEU A 39 -18.04 -7.91 -3.76
C LEU A 39 -19.31 -8.73 -3.99
N ASP A 40 -20.35 -8.48 -3.19
CA ASP A 40 -21.67 -9.09 -3.39
C ASP A 40 -22.50 -8.41 -4.51
N HIS A 41 -22.02 -7.26 -5.01
CA HIS A 41 -22.61 -6.52 -6.13
C HIS A 41 -21.54 -5.81 -6.98
N SER A 42 -21.89 -5.50 -8.23
CA SER A 42 -21.02 -4.69 -9.10
C SER A 42 -21.00 -3.22 -8.66
N ILE A 43 -19.82 -2.63 -8.71
CA ILE A 43 -19.59 -1.21 -8.42
C ILE A 43 -19.33 -0.38 -9.68
N ASP A 44 -19.67 -0.87 -10.88
CA ASP A 44 -19.37 -0.23 -12.17
C ASP A 44 -19.77 1.25 -12.21
N THR A 45 -20.99 1.58 -11.79
CA THR A 45 -21.50 2.95 -11.75
C THR A 45 -20.67 3.84 -10.83
N LEU A 46 -20.28 3.32 -9.67
CA LEU A 46 -19.46 4.04 -8.70
C LEU A 46 -18.03 4.21 -9.23
N ALA A 47 -17.39 3.15 -9.72
CA ALA A 47 -16.00 3.18 -10.17
C ALA A 47 -15.80 3.98 -11.46
N LYS A 48 -16.70 3.86 -12.44
CA LYS A 48 -16.58 4.51 -13.77
C LYS A 48 -17.27 5.87 -13.85
N GLY A 49 -18.14 6.18 -12.89
CA GLY A 49 -18.85 7.45 -12.81
C GLY A 49 -18.00 8.59 -12.21
N THR A 50 -18.67 9.70 -11.93
CA THR A 50 -18.08 10.93 -11.36
C THR A 50 -18.54 11.22 -9.94
N ALA A 51 -19.26 10.29 -9.30
CA ALA A 51 -19.66 10.42 -7.90
C ALA A 51 -18.42 10.61 -7.03
N PHE A 52 -18.43 11.60 -6.14
CA PHE A 52 -17.30 11.84 -5.25
C PHE A 52 -17.12 10.67 -4.28
N ILE A 53 -15.89 10.15 -4.19
CA ILE A 53 -15.55 9.03 -3.31
C ILE A 53 -14.67 9.55 -2.18
N ASP A 54 -15.16 9.43 -0.96
CA ASP A 54 -14.35 9.54 0.24
C ASP A 54 -14.25 8.16 0.89
N VAL A 55 -13.04 7.80 1.29
CA VAL A 55 -12.74 6.51 1.94
C VAL A 55 -12.20 6.84 3.32
N THR A 56 -13.07 6.75 4.31
CA THR A 56 -12.68 6.86 5.71
C THR A 56 -12.64 5.46 6.30
N LEU A 57 -11.43 4.95 6.54
CA LEU A 57 -11.23 3.66 7.20
C LEU A 57 -10.88 3.86 8.68
N PRO A 58 -11.36 2.99 9.59
CA PRO A 58 -10.90 2.96 10.96
C PRO A 58 -9.37 2.83 11.06
N ALA A 59 -8.79 3.36 12.14
CA ALA A 59 -7.38 3.11 12.44
C ALA A 59 -7.15 1.59 12.60
N ASN A 60 -6.20 1.04 11.84
CA ASN A 60 -5.92 -0.41 11.74
C ASN A 60 -7.00 -1.24 11.03
N ALA A 61 -7.84 -0.63 10.20
CA ALA A 61 -8.78 -1.37 9.38
C ALA A 61 -8.06 -2.45 8.56
N ARG A 62 -8.59 -3.67 8.62
CA ARG A 62 -8.14 -4.77 7.78
C ARG A 62 -9.14 -4.97 6.65
N ILE A 63 -8.63 -5.19 5.45
CA ILE A 63 -9.47 -5.25 4.23
C ILE A 63 -10.51 -6.39 4.35
N ASP A 64 -10.16 -7.49 5.01
CA ASP A 64 -11.03 -8.64 5.29
C ASP A 64 -12.11 -8.37 6.34
N GLU A 65 -12.02 -7.27 7.08
CA GLU A 65 -12.99 -6.87 8.12
C GLU A 65 -13.92 -5.73 7.65
N LEU A 66 -13.71 -5.21 6.43
CA LEU A 66 -14.55 -4.15 5.87
C LEU A 66 -15.94 -4.65 5.50
N SER A 67 -16.95 -3.81 5.72
CA SER A 67 -18.27 -4.04 5.14
C SER A 67 -18.21 -4.00 3.60
N GLN A 68 -19.20 -4.60 2.94
CA GLN A 68 -19.32 -4.57 1.47
C GLN A 68 -19.38 -3.14 0.91
N GLN A 69 -19.99 -2.21 1.65
CA GLN A 69 -20.05 -0.80 1.28
C GLN A 69 -18.66 -0.13 1.37
N GLU A 70 -17.94 -0.34 2.47
CA GLU A 70 -16.59 0.21 2.66
C GLU A 70 -15.60 -0.38 1.64
N LEU A 71 -15.66 -1.70 1.42
CA LEU A 71 -14.87 -2.39 0.41
C LEU A 71 -15.19 -1.86 -1.00
N GLY A 72 -16.48 -1.65 -1.31
CA GLY A 72 -16.91 -1.07 -2.58
C GLY A 72 -16.37 0.34 -2.82
N LEU A 73 -16.39 1.21 -1.80
CA LEU A 73 -15.77 2.55 -1.87
C LEU A 73 -14.26 2.46 -2.07
N LEU A 74 -13.58 1.60 -1.31
CA LEU A 74 -12.14 1.40 -1.41
C LEU A 74 -11.74 0.90 -2.81
N LYS A 75 -12.41 -0.14 -3.32
CA LYS A 75 -12.18 -0.70 -4.66
C LYS A 75 -12.51 0.29 -5.78
N ALA A 76 -13.59 1.07 -5.65
CA ALA A 76 -13.93 2.10 -6.63
C ALA A 76 -12.87 3.21 -6.68
N ALA A 77 -12.37 3.66 -5.53
CA ALA A 77 -11.27 4.61 -5.47
C ALA A 77 -10.00 4.02 -6.09
N ALA A 78 -9.68 2.77 -5.77
CA ALA A 78 -8.56 2.04 -6.36
C ALA A 78 -8.68 1.96 -7.88
N TYR A 79 -9.86 1.62 -8.42
CA TYR A 79 -10.08 1.55 -9.87
C TYR A 79 -9.78 2.87 -10.56
N ARG A 80 -10.29 3.98 -10.02
CA ARG A 80 -10.08 5.32 -10.59
C ARG A 80 -8.64 5.79 -10.47
N PHE A 81 -7.91 5.39 -9.42
CA PHE A 81 -6.49 5.71 -9.28
C PHE A 81 -5.61 4.83 -10.19
N TYR A 82 -5.71 3.51 -10.06
CA TYR A 82 -4.82 2.55 -10.73
C TYR A 82 -4.98 2.51 -12.26
N ARG A 83 -6.09 2.97 -12.83
CA ARG A 83 -6.19 3.17 -14.29
C ARG A 83 -5.19 4.18 -14.86
N HIS A 84 -4.56 4.98 -13.99
CA HIS A 84 -3.50 5.93 -14.33
C HIS A 84 -2.10 5.41 -13.95
N VAL A 85 -1.99 4.13 -13.56
CA VAL A 85 -0.73 3.52 -13.13
C VAL A 85 -0.23 2.57 -14.21
N SER A 86 1.02 2.77 -14.64
CA SER A 86 1.76 1.83 -15.50
C SER A 86 2.91 1.18 -14.71
N LEU A 87 3.37 0.03 -15.18
CA LEU A 87 4.61 -0.60 -14.69
C LEU A 87 5.69 -0.44 -15.76
N GLU A 88 6.78 0.24 -15.41
CA GLU A 88 7.92 0.51 -16.29
C GLU A 88 9.21 0.22 -15.52
N ASP A 89 10.11 -0.58 -16.10
CA ASP A 89 11.38 -0.99 -15.45
C ASP A 89 11.19 -1.53 -14.02
N ASN A 90 10.13 -2.32 -13.81
CA ASN A 90 9.74 -2.86 -12.50
C ASN A 90 9.47 -1.79 -11.43
N GLN A 91 8.99 -0.61 -11.87
CA GLN A 91 8.56 0.49 -11.02
C GLN A 91 7.19 0.96 -11.47
N TYR A 92 6.29 1.19 -10.53
CA TYR A 92 5.03 1.83 -10.84
C TYR A 92 5.24 3.31 -11.15
N LYS A 93 4.62 3.78 -12.23
CA LYS A 93 4.54 5.18 -12.62
C LYS A 93 3.08 5.62 -12.57
N VAL A 94 2.85 6.83 -12.04
CA VAL A 94 1.52 7.41 -11.90
C VAL A 94 1.41 8.58 -12.88
N ASP A 95 0.46 8.52 -13.82
CA ASP A 95 0.16 9.59 -14.78
C ASP A 95 -1.20 10.23 -14.49
N ILE A 96 -1.22 11.08 -13.46
CA ILE A 96 -2.40 11.87 -13.06
C ILE A 96 -2.06 13.35 -13.26
N LYS A 97 -2.64 13.97 -14.29
CA LYS A 97 -2.41 15.41 -14.60
C LYS A 97 -3.19 16.36 -13.70
N ASP A 98 -4.39 15.94 -13.29
CA ASP A 98 -5.26 16.67 -12.37
C ASP A 98 -5.90 15.68 -11.39
N PRO A 99 -5.44 15.63 -10.12
CA PRO A 99 -6.01 14.74 -9.11
C PRO A 99 -7.51 14.92 -8.89
N LYS A 100 -8.05 16.12 -9.12
CA LYS A 100 -9.49 16.39 -8.95
C LYS A 100 -10.35 15.68 -10.00
N SER A 101 -9.78 15.38 -11.17
CA SER A 101 -10.46 14.63 -12.23
C SER A 101 -10.83 13.20 -11.82
N LEU A 102 -10.23 12.68 -10.76
CA LEU A 102 -10.54 11.36 -10.22
C LEU A 102 -11.83 11.34 -9.39
N HIS A 103 -12.34 12.51 -8.99
CA HIS A 103 -13.48 12.63 -8.07
C HIS A 103 -13.30 11.77 -6.80
N ILE A 104 -12.07 11.75 -6.27
CA ILE A 104 -11.70 11.08 -5.02
C ILE A 104 -11.21 12.16 -4.05
N ALA A 105 -11.44 11.97 -2.76
CA ALA A 105 -10.92 12.85 -1.73
C ALA A 105 -9.37 12.89 -1.70
N ASP A 106 -8.79 14.07 -1.53
CA ASP A 106 -7.34 14.31 -1.65
C ASP A 106 -6.52 13.40 -0.72
N GLN A 107 -7.01 13.13 0.50
CA GLN A 107 -6.34 12.23 1.43
C GLN A 107 -6.23 10.79 0.91
N VAL A 108 -7.23 10.35 0.14
CA VAL A 108 -7.28 8.99 -0.43
C VAL A 108 -6.32 8.90 -1.63
N VAL A 109 -6.25 9.93 -2.48
CA VAL A 109 -5.26 10.01 -3.56
C VAL A 109 -3.85 9.97 -2.98
N THR A 110 -3.57 10.80 -1.98
CA THR A 110 -2.27 10.86 -1.29
C THR A 110 -1.90 9.49 -0.69
N ALA A 111 -2.87 8.78 -0.10
CA ALA A 111 -2.64 7.45 0.45
C ALA A 111 -2.23 6.43 -0.63
N TYR A 112 -2.84 6.47 -1.82
CA TYR A 112 -2.44 5.60 -2.94
C TYR A 112 -1.08 5.97 -3.53
N GLU A 113 -0.77 7.25 -3.68
CA GLU A 113 0.57 7.71 -4.11
C GLU A 113 1.67 7.23 -3.15
N GLN A 114 1.41 7.33 -1.83
CA GLN A 114 2.32 6.83 -0.82
C GLN A 114 2.47 5.30 -0.89
N ALA A 115 1.38 4.57 -1.13
CA ALA A 115 1.43 3.11 -1.30
C ALA A 115 2.27 2.70 -2.52
N ILE A 116 2.13 3.40 -3.66
CA ILE A 116 2.97 3.20 -4.85
C ILE A 116 4.44 3.46 -4.52
N THR A 117 4.73 4.60 -3.87
CA THR A 117 6.10 5.00 -3.51
C THR A 117 6.76 3.96 -2.60
N ASN A 118 6.03 3.50 -1.57
CA ASN A 118 6.52 2.48 -0.63
C ASN A 118 6.77 1.13 -1.34
N THR A 119 5.88 0.74 -2.26
CA THR A 119 6.02 -0.52 -3.00
C THR A 119 7.22 -0.51 -3.93
N ASN A 120 7.45 0.60 -4.63
CA ASN A 120 8.64 0.82 -5.45
C ASN A 120 9.92 0.76 -4.61
N HIS A 121 9.97 1.47 -3.48
CA HIS A 121 11.11 1.42 -2.56
C HIS A 121 11.38 0.03 -1.99
N PHE A 122 10.32 -0.72 -1.70
CA PHE A 122 10.45 -2.11 -1.26
C PHE A 122 11.07 -2.97 -2.37
N ALA A 123 10.56 -2.90 -3.61
CA ALA A 123 11.12 -3.63 -4.74
C ALA A 123 12.60 -3.30 -5.00
N ASP A 124 12.97 -2.03 -4.93
CA ASP A 124 14.36 -1.58 -5.04
C ASP A 124 15.25 -2.15 -3.94
N SER A 125 14.75 -2.14 -2.70
CA SER A 125 15.50 -2.65 -1.55
C SER A 125 15.73 -4.16 -1.67
N MET A 126 14.73 -4.89 -2.13
CA MET A 126 14.82 -6.33 -2.40
C MET A 126 15.80 -6.63 -3.53
N ALA A 127 15.78 -5.84 -4.62
CA ALA A 127 16.74 -5.98 -5.71
C ALA A 127 18.19 -5.73 -5.25
N LYS A 128 18.43 -4.69 -4.43
CA LYS A 128 19.75 -4.40 -3.84
C LYS A 128 20.25 -5.52 -2.90
N ALA A 129 19.33 -6.22 -2.25
CA ALA A 129 19.65 -7.39 -1.42
C ALA A 129 19.87 -8.68 -2.24
N GLY A 130 19.83 -8.62 -3.58
CA GLY A 130 19.97 -9.79 -4.45
C GLY A 130 18.70 -10.65 -4.56
N GLN A 131 17.56 -10.15 -4.08
CA GLN A 131 16.27 -10.83 -4.07
C GLN A 131 15.25 -10.07 -4.92
N ALA A 132 15.58 -9.83 -6.19
CA ALA A 132 14.70 -9.07 -7.08
C ALA A 132 13.29 -9.68 -7.12
N ILE A 133 12.30 -8.88 -6.72
CA ILE A 133 10.87 -9.21 -6.85
C ILE A 133 10.33 -8.60 -8.13
N GLN A 134 9.44 -9.32 -8.79
CA GLN A 134 8.70 -8.78 -9.94
C GLN A 134 7.39 -8.20 -9.44
N LEU A 135 7.19 -6.90 -9.65
CA LEU A 135 5.91 -6.26 -9.36
C LEU A 135 4.87 -6.68 -10.40
N PRO A 136 3.61 -6.92 -9.98
CA PRO A 136 2.53 -7.26 -10.90
C PRO A 136 2.15 -6.07 -11.79
N VAL A 137 1.71 -6.35 -13.01
CA VAL A 137 1.25 -5.31 -13.95
C VAL A 137 -0.17 -4.90 -13.59
N VAL A 138 -0.44 -3.59 -13.56
CA VAL A 138 -1.80 -3.06 -13.51
C VAL A 138 -2.42 -3.17 -14.90
N ASN A 139 -3.12 -4.28 -15.17
CA ASN A 139 -3.73 -4.58 -16.46
C ASN A 139 -5.27 -4.47 -16.41
N ALA A 140 -5.92 -4.67 -17.56
CA ALA A 140 -7.38 -4.64 -17.66
C ALA A 140 -8.05 -5.72 -16.79
N GLU A 141 -7.41 -6.88 -16.61
CA GLU A 141 -7.93 -7.95 -15.75
C GLU A 141 -7.97 -7.51 -14.29
N TYR A 142 -6.87 -6.96 -13.77
CA TYR A 142 -6.79 -6.39 -12.44
C TYR A 142 -7.88 -5.33 -12.21
N LEU A 143 -7.98 -4.37 -13.14
CA LEU A 143 -9.00 -3.32 -13.05
C LEU A 143 -10.42 -3.89 -13.07
N ASN A 144 -10.68 -4.95 -13.86
CA ASN A 144 -11.99 -5.59 -13.89
C ASN A 144 -12.28 -6.41 -12.62
N ASN A 145 -11.26 -6.98 -11.98
CA ASN A 145 -11.41 -7.71 -10.72
C ASN A 145 -11.72 -6.76 -9.55
N LEU A 146 -11.29 -5.49 -9.63
CA LEU A 146 -11.72 -4.47 -8.67
C LEU A 146 -13.24 -4.19 -8.75
N LEU A 147 -13.91 -4.50 -9.85
CA LEU A 147 -15.33 -4.18 -10.04
C LEU A 147 -16.29 -5.27 -9.51
N LYS A 148 -15.74 -6.37 -8.97
CA LYS A 148 -16.46 -7.59 -8.61
C LYS A 148 -16.04 -8.10 -7.24
#